data_AF-A0A968TKU5-F1
#
_entry.id   AF-A0A968TKU5-F1
#
_cell.length_a   1.000
_cell.length_b   1.000
_cell.length_c   1.000
_cell.angle_alpha   90.00
_cell.angle_beta   90.00
_cell.angle_gamma   90.00
#
_symmetry.space_group_name_H-M   'P 1'
#
loop_
_entity.id
_entity.type
_entity.pdbx_description
1 polymer ?
#
loop_
_entity_poly.entity_id
_entity_poly.type
_entity_poly.pdbx_seq_one_letter_code
_entity_poly.pdbx_strand_id
1 'polypeptide(L)'
;MNKPTTAAWEQDQFWRDVVNTMTGGKKLRSDSYLNRLTADELQSLLACLQSGLPYSEQVPAAPKFRGGPRDGEAPSDSTLSEINKAVRQMHSLRALERVQLIQSATQARGKSLGLDPKITDAVCHIVAEEALAQEAAGRVGDFAINAANVLMARESGLTKAQLEKQKIKLREKAEERSERKLEFDQQKFQFDAAKAALEHVAKLTTIRKDSKLTEAEKVNLARKALFGALPQTPAK
;
A
#
# COMPACT_ATOMS: atom_id res chain seq x y z
N MET A 1 3.11 -9.69 -35.13
CA MET A 1 3.81 -10.39 -34.02
C MET A 1 3.44 -9.67 -32.72
N ASN A 2 2.49 -10.22 -31.96
CA ASN A 2 2.10 -9.64 -30.67
C ASN A 2 3.21 -9.96 -29.67
N LYS A 3 3.83 -8.92 -29.08
CA LYS A 3 4.77 -9.10 -27.97
C LYS A 3 4.05 -9.87 -26.85
N PRO A 4 4.67 -10.89 -26.23
CA PRO A 4 4.07 -11.53 -25.08
C PRO A 4 3.87 -10.48 -23.99
N THR A 5 2.62 -10.27 -23.60
CA THR A 5 2.28 -9.37 -22.50
C THR A 5 2.96 -9.91 -21.25
N THR A 6 3.95 -9.20 -20.75
CA THR A 6 4.67 -9.51 -19.52
C THR A 6 3.67 -9.64 -18.38
N ALA A 7 3.75 -10.72 -17.60
CA ALA A 7 2.81 -10.95 -16.51
C ALA A 7 2.89 -9.81 -15.48
N ALA A 8 1.77 -9.44 -14.86
CA ALA A 8 1.72 -8.28 -13.97
C ALA A 8 2.68 -8.42 -12.76
N TRP A 9 2.86 -9.64 -12.25
CA TRP A 9 3.76 -9.91 -11.14
C TRP A 9 5.23 -9.67 -11.49
N GLU A 10 5.65 -9.74 -12.76
CA GLU A 10 7.04 -9.49 -13.17
C GLU A 10 7.40 -8.00 -13.08
N GLN A 11 6.40 -7.11 -13.06
CA GLN A 11 6.59 -5.67 -12.98
C GLN A 11 6.70 -5.17 -11.53
N ASP A 12 6.22 -5.96 -10.56
CA ASP A 12 6.26 -5.64 -9.14
C ASP A 12 7.41 -6.38 -8.45
N GLN A 13 8.26 -5.67 -7.70
CA GLN A 13 9.41 -6.29 -7.02
C GLN A 13 8.97 -7.29 -5.95
N PHE A 14 7.94 -6.95 -5.15
CA PHE A 14 7.44 -7.83 -4.10
C PHE A 14 6.89 -9.13 -4.69
N TRP A 15 6.08 -9.04 -5.74
CA TRP A 15 5.53 -10.25 -6.36
C TRP A 15 6.57 -11.11 -7.09
N ARG A 16 7.62 -10.51 -7.64
CA ARG A 16 8.80 -11.26 -8.12
C ARG A 16 9.46 -12.05 -7.00
N ASP A 17 9.67 -11.43 -5.83
CA ASP A 17 10.29 -12.10 -4.70
C ASP A 17 9.39 -13.24 -4.15
N VAL A 18 8.07 -13.02 -4.11
CA VAL A 18 7.08 -14.05 -3.74
C VAL A 18 7.15 -15.22 -4.72
N VAL A 19 7.14 -14.96 -6.03
CA VAL A 19 7.22 -16.02 -7.05
C VAL A 19 8.54 -16.78 -6.94
N ASN A 20 9.66 -16.08 -6.76
CA ASN A 20 10.97 -16.71 -6.54
C ASN A 20 10.96 -17.60 -5.30
N THR A 21 10.27 -17.19 -4.23
CA THR A 21 10.10 -17.98 -3.01
C THR A 21 9.28 -19.25 -3.27
N MET A 22 8.18 -19.13 -4.03
CA MET A 22 7.35 -20.29 -4.42
C MET A 22 8.11 -21.28 -5.30
N THR A 23 8.88 -20.79 -6.27
CA THR A 23 9.49 -21.64 -7.29
C THR A 23 10.93 -22.07 -6.96
N GLY A 24 11.52 -21.52 -5.90
CA GLY A 24 12.95 -21.68 -5.61
C GLY A 24 13.84 -21.08 -6.70
N GLY A 25 13.44 -19.93 -7.27
CA GLY A 25 14.14 -19.25 -8.37
C GLY A 25 13.94 -19.87 -9.76
N LYS A 26 13.05 -20.85 -9.89
CA LYS A 26 12.67 -21.42 -11.21
C LYS A 26 11.58 -20.60 -11.88
N LYS A 27 11.40 -20.81 -13.18
CA LYS A 27 10.31 -20.17 -13.94
C LYS A 27 8.95 -20.65 -13.42
N LEU A 28 8.05 -19.72 -13.14
CA LEU A 28 6.67 -20.03 -12.80
C LEU A 28 5.96 -20.72 -13.97
N ARG A 29 5.15 -21.74 -13.69
CA ARG A 29 4.42 -22.48 -14.73
C ARG A 29 3.48 -21.53 -15.48
N SER A 30 3.38 -21.66 -16.80
CA SER A 30 2.60 -20.76 -17.66
C SER A 30 1.11 -20.74 -17.31
N ASP A 31 0.58 -21.85 -16.80
CA ASP A 31 -0.81 -22.00 -16.38
C ASP A 31 -1.10 -21.50 -14.96
N SER A 32 -0.08 -21.05 -14.22
CA SER A 32 -0.19 -20.58 -12.84
C SER A 32 -1.23 -19.46 -12.69
N TYR A 33 -1.93 -19.49 -11.56
CA TYR A 33 -2.90 -18.48 -11.16
C TYR A 33 -2.34 -17.05 -11.21
N LEU A 34 -1.11 -16.82 -10.73
CA LEU A 34 -0.49 -15.49 -10.72
C LEU A 34 -0.21 -14.93 -12.13
N ASN A 35 -0.02 -15.77 -13.16
CA ASN A 35 0.20 -15.30 -14.53
C ASN A 35 -1.05 -14.67 -15.16
N ARG A 36 -2.22 -14.92 -14.58
CA ARG A 36 -3.51 -14.50 -15.12
C ARG A 36 -4.06 -13.25 -14.44
N LEU A 37 -3.48 -12.87 -13.30
CA LEU A 37 -3.91 -11.71 -12.55
C LEU A 37 -3.32 -10.42 -13.13
N THR A 38 -4.13 -9.37 -13.08
CA THR A 38 -3.72 -7.99 -13.30
C THR A 38 -3.02 -7.42 -12.06
N ALA A 39 -2.41 -6.24 -12.20
CA ALA A 39 -1.78 -5.56 -11.07
C ALA A 39 -2.78 -5.27 -9.94
N ASP A 40 -3.98 -4.80 -10.26
CA ASP A 40 -5.02 -4.49 -9.28
C ASP A 40 -5.54 -5.74 -8.56
N GLU A 41 -5.65 -6.86 -9.28
CA GLU A 41 -6.03 -8.15 -8.70
C GLU A 41 -4.91 -8.70 -7.82
N LEU A 42 -3.64 -8.52 -8.17
CA LEU A 42 -2.52 -8.87 -7.29
C LEU A 42 -2.57 -8.06 -5.98
N GLN A 43 -2.89 -6.76 -6.03
CA GLN A 43 -3.08 -5.96 -4.82
C GLN A 43 -4.28 -6.44 -4.00
N SER A 44 -5.38 -6.79 -4.68
CA SER A 44 -6.57 -7.35 -4.03
C SER A 44 -6.30 -8.70 -3.37
N LEU A 45 -5.50 -9.55 -4.02
CA LEU A 45 -5.02 -10.82 -3.47
C LEU A 45 -4.17 -10.59 -2.22
N LEU A 46 -3.23 -9.63 -2.26
CA LEU A 46 -2.42 -9.30 -1.10
C LEU A 46 -3.28 -8.85 0.08
N ALA A 47 -4.22 -7.94 -0.17
CA ALA A 47 -5.15 -7.45 0.85
C ALA A 47 -6.01 -8.60 1.43
N CYS A 48 -6.48 -9.51 0.59
CA CYS A 48 -7.21 -10.70 1.03
C CYS A 48 -6.36 -11.58 1.96
N LEU A 49 -5.11 -11.87 1.58
CA LEU A 49 -4.20 -12.69 2.37
C LEU A 49 -3.80 -12.04 3.71
N GLN A 50 -3.82 -10.70 3.77
CA GLN A 50 -3.49 -9.90 4.95
C GLN A 50 -4.71 -9.51 5.80
N SER A 51 -5.93 -9.79 5.35
CA SER A 51 -7.18 -9.34 5.98
C SER A 51 -7.46 -9.89 7.38
N GLY A 52 -6.70 -10.89 7.84
CA GLY A 52 -6.94 -11.60 9.11
C GLY A 52 -8.16 -12.53 9.08
N LEU A 53 -8.85 -12.66 7.94
CA LEU A 53 -10.00 -13.55 7.78
C LEU A 53 -9.60 -15.03 7.94
N PRO A 54 -10.51 -15.90 8.41
CA PRO A 54 -10.33 -17.33 8.37
C PRO A 54 -10.03 -17.83 6.95
N TYR A 55 -9.19 -18.86 6.82
CA TYR A 55 -8.75 -19.35 5.51
C TYR A 55 -9.91 -19.78 4.59
N SER A 56 -10.97 -20.35 5.16
CA SER A 56 -12.20 -20.73 4.46
C SER A 56 -12.93 -19.54 3.82
N GLU A 57 -12.73 -18.33 4.33
CA GLU A 57 -13.31 -17.09 3.82
C GLU A 57 -12.36 -16.36 2.85
N GLN A 58 -11.05 -16.60 2.96
CA GLN A 58 -10.06 -16.04 2.04
C GLN A 58 -10.19 -16.62 0.62
N VAL A 59 -10.49 -17.91 0.49
CA VAL A 59 -10.62 -18.60 -0.82
C VAL A 59 -11.71 -17.99 -1.70
N PRO A 60 -12.97 -17.82 -1.24
CA PRO A 60 -14.00 -17.19 -2.05
C PRO A 60 -13.79 -15.67 -2.24
N ALA A 61 -13.03 -15.02 -1.34
CA ALA A 61 -12.72 -13.59 -1.42
C ALA A 61 -11.53 -13.26 -2.33
N ALA A 62 -10.69 -14.25 -2.65
CA ALA A 62 -9.55 -14.07 -3.54
C ALA A 62 -10.00 -13.77 -4.98
N PRO A 63 -9.21 -13.02 -5.77
CA PRO A 63 -9.49 -12.77 -7.17
C PRO A 63 -9.72 -14.07 -7.95
N LYS A 64 -10.64 -14.04 -8.91
CA LYS A 64 -10.95 -15.23 -9.70
C LYS A 64 -9.91 -15.44 -10.81
N PHE A 65 -9.81 -16.67 -11.30
CA PHE A 65 -9.05 -16.97 -12.51
C PHE A 65 -9.55 -16.11 -13.68
N ARG A 66 -8.60 -15.64 -14.48
CA ARG A 66 -8.89 -14.88 -15.70
C ARG A 66 -8.44 -15.64 -16.94
N GLY A 67 -9.38 -15.83 -17.86
CA GLY A 67 -9.16 -16.49 -19.14
C GLY A 67 -8.85 -17.99 -19.04
N GLY A 68 -9.05 -18.69 -20.15
CA GLY A 68 -8.89 -20.14 -20.24
C GLY A 68 -10.03 -20.94 -19.59
N PRO A 69 -9.86 -22.25 -19.37
CA PRO A 69 -10.96 -23.15 -19.00
C PRO A 69 -11.60 -22.91 -17.63
N ARG A 70 -10.90 -22.20 -16.73
CA ARG A 70 -11.30 -21.96 -15.35
C ARG A 70 -11.70 -20.50 -15.08
N ASP A 71 -11.97 -19.74 -16.15
CA ASP A 71 -12.31 -18.32 -16.05
C ASP A 71 -13.50 -18.10 -15.10
N GLY A 72 -13.37 -17.15 -14.18
CA GLY A 72 -14.40 -16.85 -13.17
C GLY A 72 -14.46 -17.79 -11.96
N GLU A 73 -13.61 -18.83 -11.90
CA GLU A 73 -13.48 -19.71 -10.73
C GLU A 73 -12.56 -19.11 -9.66
N ALA A 74 -12.80 -19.45 -8.40
CA ALA A 74 -11.89 -19.14 -7.30
C ALA A 74 -10.59 -19.99 -7.38
N PRO A 75 -9.46 -19.50 -6.83
CA PRO A 75 -8.27 -20.33 -6.66
C PRO A 75 -8.59 -21.56 -5.79
N SER A 76 -7.88 -22.66 -6.00
CA SER A 76 -8.00 -23.81 -5.11
C SER A 76 -7.31 -23.53 -3.77
N ASP A 77 -7.75 -24.23 -2.73
CA ASP A 77 -7.14 -24.17 -1.39
C ASP A 77 -5.64 -24.44 -1.43
N SER A 78 -5.18 -25.39 -2.25
CA SER A 78 -3.74 -25.65 -2.37
C SER A 78 -2.99 -24.48 -2.97
N THR A 79 -3.53 -23.85 -4.03
CA THR A 79 -2.90 -22.72 -4.71
C THR A 79 -2.82 -21.50 -3.79
N LEU A 80 -3.92 -21.16 -3.12
CA LEU A 80 -3.94 -20.02 -2.22
C LEU A 80 -3.04 -20.25 -0.99
N SER A 81 -2.91 -21.50 -0.53
CA SER A 81 -2.08 -21.85 0.64
C SER A 81 -0.61 -21.69 0.32
N GLU A 82 -0.18 -22.14 -0.87
CA GLU A 82 1.18 -21.98 -1.35
C GLU A 82 1.56 -20.49 -1.47
N ILE A 83 0.67 -19.68 -2.06
CA ILE A 83 0.88 -18.23 -2.20
C ILE A 83 0.93 -17.57 -0.82
N ASN A 84 0.01 -17.91 0.09
CA ASN A 84 -0.02 -17.34 1.44
C ASN A 84 1.26 -17.66 2.22
N LYS A 85 1.76 -18.90 2.13
CA LYS A 85 3.04 -19.28 2.74
C LYS A 85 4.19 -18.46 2.18
N ALA A 86 4.27 -18.30 0.86
CA ALA A 86 5.33 -17.53 0.22
C ALA A 86 5.26 -16.03 0.58
N VAL A 87 4.06 -15.44 0.61
CA VAL A 87 3.82 -14.06 1.05
C VAL A 87 4.28 -13.87 2.49
N ARG A 88 3.90 -14.77 3.40
CA ARG A 88 4.34 -14.72 4.81
C ARG A 88 5.85 -14.85 4.94
N GLN A 89 6.45 -15.81 4.24
CA GLN A 89 7.90 -15.99 4.23
C GLN A 89 8.61 -14.74 3.70
N MET A 90 8.08 -14.09 2.67
CA MET A 90 8.65 -12.86 2.14
C MET A 90 8.56 -11.70 3.12
N HIS A 91 7.42 -11.56 3.82
CA HIS A 91 7.32 -10.57 4.90
C HIS A 91 8.31 -10.86 6.03
N SER A 92 8.48 -12.11 6.45
CA SER A 92 9.49 -12.50 7.44
C SER A 92 10.92 -12.19 6.97
N LEU A 93 11.25 -12.48 5.71
CA LEU A 93 12.57 -12.18 5.15
C LEU A 93 12.85 -10.68 5.13
N ARG A 94 11.90 -9.85 4.67
CA ARG A 94 12.06 -8.39 4.68
C ARG A 94 12.18 -7.82 6.08
N ALA A 95 11.45 -8.38 7.05
CA ALA A 95 11.59 -8.00 8.45
C ALA A 95 13.00 -8.33 8.99
N LEU A 96 13.53 -9.52 8.68
CA LEU A 96 14.89 -9.92 9.06
C LEU A 96 15.97 -9.07 8.40
N GLU A 97 15.87 -8.81 7.09
CA GLU A 97 16.79 -7.93 6.37
C GLU A 97 16.83 -6.53 6.98
N ARG A 98 15.66 -6.00 7.35
CA ARG A 98 15.56 -4.70 8.03
C ARG A 98 16.24 -4.73 9.40
N VAL A 99 15.99 -5.77 10.21
CA VAL A 99 16.67 -5.95 11.50
C VAL A 99 18.18 -6.01 11.32
N GLN A 100 18.68 -6.78 10.35
CA GLN A 100 20.10 -6.92 10.10
C GLN A 100 20.75 -5.61 9.64
N LEU A 101 20.05 -4.81 8.84
CA LEU A 101 20.50 -3.48 8.42
C LEU A 101 20.60 -2.52 9.63
N ILE A 102 19.62 -2.54 10.53
CA ILE A 102 19.65 -1.74 11.77
C ILE A 102 20.80 -2.19 12.68
N GLN A 103 20.97 -3.49 12.88
CA GLN A 103 22.01 -4.07 13.73
C GLN A 103 23.41 -3.72 13.20
N SER A 104 23.66 -3.92 11.90
CA SER A 104 24.95 -3.60 11.29
C SER A 104 25.29 -2.11 11.38
N ALA A 105 24.33 -1.22 11.11
CA ALA A 105 24.52 0.23 11.27
C ALA A 105 24.81 0.64 12.72
N THR A 106 24.11 0.02 13.67
CA THR A 106 24.27 0.30 15.10
C THR A 106 25.61 -0.23 15.64
N GLN A 107 26.03 -1.42 15.21
CA GLN A 107 27.34 -2.00 15.57
C GLN A 107 28.51 -1.20 15.01
N ALA A 108 28.46 -0.82 13.73
CA ALA A 108 29.47 0.05 13.12
C ALA A 108 29.61 1.36 13.89
N ARG A 109 28.47 1.92 14.33
CA ARG A 109 28.47 3.14 15.14
C ARG A 109 29.01 2.92 16.54
N GLY A 110 28.60 1.88 17.25
CA GLY A 110 29.08 1.58 18.60
C GLY A 110 30.60 1.46 18.63
N LYS A 111 31.17 0.78 17.63
CA LYS A 111 32.61 0.70 17.42
C LYS A 111 33.25 2.07 17.18
N SER A 112 32.66 2.93 16.33
CA SER A 112 33.17 4.28 16.07
C SER A 112 33.16 5.21 17.30
N LEU A 113 32.27 4.94 18.25
CA LEU A 113 32.12 5.70 19.50
C LEU A 113 32.92 5.11 20.66
N GLY A 114 33.64 4.01 20.46
CA GLY A 114 34.36 3.30 21.52
C GLY A 114 33.43 2.71 22.58
N LEU A 115 32.17 2.46 22.24
CA LEU A 115 31.21 1.84 23.15
C LEU A 115 31.55 0.36 23.36
N ASP A 116 31.30 -0.13 24.57
CA ASP A 116 31.44 -1.54 24.88
C ASP A 116 30.54 -2.37 23.91
N PRO A 117 31.08 -3.41 23.26
CA PRO A 117 30.30 -4.29 22.37
C PRO A 117 29.04 -4.85 23.02
N LYS A 118 29.08 -5.17 24.33
CA LYS A 118 27.92 -5.72 25.06
C LYS A 118 26.79 -4.70 25.19
N ILE A 119 27.12 -3.43 25.38
CA ILE A 119 26.14 -2.33 25.43
C ILE A 119 25.59 -2.07 24.03
N THR A 120 26.46 -2.14 23.02
CA THR A 120 26.08 -1.94 21.61
C THR A 120 25.10 -3.03 21.15
N ASP A 121 25.34 -4.30 21.47
CA ASP A 121 24.44 -5.41 21.13
C ASP A 121 23.08 -5.30 21.85
N ALA A 122 23.06 -4.89 23.12
CA ALA A 122 21.82 -4.64 23.85
C ALA A 122 20.99 -3.51 23.20
N VAL A 123 21.65 -2.42 22.78
CA VAL A 123 20.99 -1.32 22.06
C VAL A 123 20.48 -1.78 20.69
N CYS A 124 21.25 -2.59 19.96
CA CYS A 124 20.83 -3.17 18.69
C CYS A 124 19.54 -3.99 18.82
N HIS A 125 19.44 -4.82 19.87
CA HIS A 125 18.27 -5.63 20.14
C HIS A 125 17.03 -4.77 20.45
N ILE A 126 17.15 -3.78 21.33
CA ILE A 126 16.04 -2.89 21.71
C ILE A 126 15.54 -2.09 20.49
N VAL A 127 16.46 -1.56 19.68
CA VAL A 127 16.11 -0.78 18.47
C VAL A 127 15.44 -1.67 17.43
N ALA A 128 15.87 -2.93 17.28
CA ALA A 128 15.26 -3.89 16.37
C ALA A 128 13.86 -4.32 16.82
N GLU A 129 13.67 -4.60 18.12
CA GLU A 129 12.36 -4.96 18.68
C GLU A 129 11.35 -3.81 18.54
N GLU A 130 11.77 -2.57 18.83
CA GLU A 130 10.93 -1.38 18.66
C GLU A 130 10.57 -1.15 17.18
N ALA A 131 11.50 -1.38 16.25
CA ALA A 131 11.23 -1.28 14.81
C ALA A 131 10.18 -2.32 14.35
N LEU A 132 10.25 -3.56 14.85
CA LEU A 132 9.25 -4.60 14.57
C LEU A 132 7.89 -4.27 15.19
N ALA A 133 7.87 -3.72 16.41
CA ALA A 133 6.64 -3.32 17.09
C ALA A 133 5.94 -2.16 16.35
N GLN A 134 6.68 -1.19 15.83
CA GLN A 134 6.14 -0.09 15.02
C GLN A 134 5.60 -0.57 13.67
N GLU A 135 6.28 -1.51 13.03
CA GLU A 135 5.80 -2.16 11.80
C GLU A 135 4.49 -2.94 12.03
N ALA A 136 4.41 -3.73 13.10
CA ALA A 136 3.18 -4.42 13.49
C ALA A 136 2.02 -3.45 13.79
N ALA A 137 2.32 -2.26 14.29
CA ALA A 137 1.35 -1.20 14.54
C ALA A 137 0.95 -0.40 13.28
N GLY A 138 1.44 -0.77 12.09
CA GLY A 138 1.18 -0.03 10.84
C GLY A 138 1.82 1.37 10.81
N ARG A 139 2.66 1.70 11.79
CA ARG A 139 3.47 2.92 11.85
C ARG A 139 4.73 2.63 11.07
N VAL A 140 4.64 2.75 9.75
CA VAL A 140 5.75 2.45 8.83
C VAL A 140 7.02 3.15 9.29
N GLY A 141 8.03 2.38 9.68
CA GLY A 141 9.46 2.63 9.44
C GLY A 141 10.10 3.94 9.91
N ASP A 142 9.38 4.88 10.52
CA ASP A 142 9.92 6.20 10.85
C ASP A 142 11.04 6.08 11.87
N PHE A 143 10.94 5.20 12.86
CA PHE A 143 12.03 5.00 13.81
C PHE A 143 13.25 4.33 13.17
N ALA A 144 13.08 3.26 12.40
CA ALA A 144 14.19 2.56 11.74
C ALA A 144 14.90 3.46 10.70
N ILE A 145 14.11 4.18 9.90
CA ILE A 145 14.61 5.11 8.88
C ILE A 145 15.22 6.34 9.55
N ASN A 146 14.62 6.91 10.60
CA ASN A 146 15.21 8.03 11.32
C ASN A 146 16.44 7.61 12.13
N ALA A 147 16.47 6.41 12.71
CA ALA A 147 17.67 5.88 13.36
C ALA A 147 18.78 5.69 12.34
N ALA A 148 18.52 5.03 11.21
CA ALA A 148 19.48 4.89 10.11
C ALA A 148 19.93 6.25 9.55
N ASN A 149 19.01 7.22 9.38
CA ASN A 149 19.32 8.56 8.92
C ASN A 149 20.13 9.37 9.94
N VAL A 150 19.85 9.26 11.24
CA VAL A 150 20.61 9.91 12.31
C VAL A 150 22.01 9.31 12.43
N LEU A 151 22.14 8.00 12.23
CA LEU A 151 23.40 7.28 12.21
C LEU A 151 24.24 7.63 10.96
N MET A 152 23.62 7.67 9.77
CA MET A 152 24.29 7.99 8.49
C MET A 152 24.55 9.49 8.27
N ALA A 153 23.69 10.39 8.76
CA ALA A 153 23.86 11.84 8.62
C ALA A 153 25.11 12.38 9.37
N ARG A 154 25.65 11.63 10.33
CA ARG A 154 26.87 12.00 11.06
C ARG A 154 28.16 11.46 10.46
N GLU A 155 28.08 10.58 9.46
CA GLU A 155 29.25 9.94 8.83
C GLU A 155 29.81 10.75 7.64
N SER A 156 29.02 11.63 7.02
CA SER A 156 29.39 12.26 5.73
C SER A 156 29.96 13.68 5.82
N GLY A 157 30.08 14.28 7.01
CA GLY A 157 30.55 15.68 7.13
C GLY A 157 29.69 16.70 6.38
N LEU A 158 28.45 16.35 6.01
CA LEU A 158 27.51 17.27 5.38
C LEU A 158 27.19 18.39 6.37
N THR A 159 27.51 19.62 5.97
CA THR A 159 27.27 20.80 6.81
C THR A 159 25.78 20.92 7.13
N LYS A 160 25.46 21.48 8.30
CA LYS A 160 24.08 21.68 8.79
C LYS A 160 23.17 22.31 7.73
N ALA A 161 23.72 23.16 6.86
CA ALA A 161 23.03 23.79 5.73
C ALA A 161 22.66 22.83 4.59
N GLN A 162 23.50 21.84 4.27
CA GLN A 162 23.21 20.83 3.24
C GLN A 162 22.15 19.83 3.73
N LEU A 163 22.19 19.49 5.02
CA LEU A 163 21.18 18.65 5.66
C LEU A 163 19.81 19.33 5.66
N GLU A 164 19.78 20.63 6.00
CA GLU A 164 18.53 21.39 5.98
C GLU A 164 18.00 21.58 4.57
N LYS A 165 18.87 21.76 3.58
CA LYS A 165 18.50 21.82 2.16
C LYS A 165 17.93 20.48 1.64
N GLN A 166 18.43 19.35 2.13
CA GLN A 166 17.87 18.02 1.83
C GLN A 166 16.53 17.78 2.53
N LYS A 167 16.40 18.19 3.80
CA LYS A 167 15.11 18.12 4.52
C LYS A 167 14.04 18.97 3.84
N ILE A 168 14.39 20.17 3.38
CA ILE A 168 13.50 21.03 2.61
C ILE A 168 13.08 20.33 1.32
N LYS A 169 14.02 19.76 0.55
CA LYS A 169 13.68 18.98 -0.67
C LYS A 169 12.81 17.76 -0.42
N LEU A 170 12.99 17.08 0.71
CA LEU A 170 12.18 15.92 1.08
C LEU A 170 10.79 16.32 1.55
N ARG A 171 10.67 17.43 2.28
CA ARG A 171 9.38 18.06 2.61
C ARG A 171 8.66 18.52 1.37
N GLU A 172 9.35 19.22 0.46
CA GLU A 172 8.80 19.64 -0.84
C GLU A 172 8.29 18.44 -1.63
N LYS A 173 9.04 17.32 -1.70
CA LYS A 173 8.57 16.09 -2.37
C LYS A 173 7.40 15.41 -1.66
N ALA A 174 7.34 15.48 -0.33
CA ALA A 174 6.25 14.91 0.44
C ALA A 174 4.97 15.76 0.31
N GLU A 175 5.11 17.08 0.32
CA GLU A 175 4.06 18.04 0.03
C GLU A 175 3.58 17.88 -1.41
N GLU A 176 4.47 17.79 -2.40
CA GLU A 176 4.12 17.56 -3.81
C GLU A 176 3.37 16.22 -4.00
N ARG A 177 3.73 15.17 -3.25
CA ARG A 177 2.97 13.90 -3.24
C ARG A 177 1.61 14.06 -2.57
N SER A 178 1.53 14.83 -1.49
CA SER A 178 0.27 15.13 -0.80
C SER A 178 -0.66 15.96 -1.68
N GLU A 179 -0.13 16.96 -2.37
CA GLU A 179 -0.84 17.81 -3.33
C GLU A 179 -1.33 17.00 -4.52
N ARG A 180 -0.48 16.15 -5.12
CA ARG A 180 -0.90 15.24 -6.20
C ARG A 180 -1.97 14.25 -5.73
N LYS A 181 -1.90 13.76 -4.49
CA LYS A 181 -2.92 12.88 -3.93
C LYS A 181 -4.23 13.64 -3.70
N LEU A 182 -4.18 14.86 -3.17
CA LEU A 182 -5.33 15.75 -3.04
C LEU A 182 -5.96 16.07 -4.40
N GLU A 183 -5.13 16.36 -5.41
CA GLU A 183 -5.58 16.61 -6.77
C GLU A 183 -6.25 15.36 -7.37
N PHE A 184 -5.65 14.19 -7.18
CA PHE A 184 -6.25 12.93 -7.61
C PHE A 184 -7.57 12.63 -6.89
N ASP A 185 -7.64 12.84 -5.58
CA ASP A 185 -8.86 12.66 -4.79
C ASP A 185 -9.95 13.67 -5.21
N GLN A 186 -9.59 14.91 -5.54
CA GLN A 186 -10.50 15.90 -6.11
C GLN A 186 -11.00 15.49 -7.50
N GLN A 187 -10.11 15.03 -8.38
CA GLN A 187 -10.48 14.54 -9.71
C GLN A 187 -11.40 13.32 -9.62
N LYS A 188 -11.10 12.39 -8.71
CA LYS A 188 -11.95 11.22 -8.45
C LYS A 188 -13.32 11.65 -7.92
N PHE A 189 -13.36 12.57 -6.96
CA PHE A 189 -14.62 13.12 -6.45
C PHE A 189 -15.44 13.80 -7.55
N GLN A 190 -14.81 14.62 -8.41
CA GLN A 190 -15.48 15.28 -9.52
C GLN A 190 -16.00 14.26 -10.55
N PHE A 191 -15.22 13.21 -10.84
CA PHE A 191 -15.62 12.13 -11.74
C PHE A 191 -16.80 11.34 -11.18
N ASP A 192 -16.74 10.94 -9.91
CA ASP A 192 -17.81 10.22 -9.23
C ASP A 192 -19.09 11.08 -9.14
N ALA A 193 -18.96 12.37 -8.86
CA ALA A 193 -20.07 13.32 -8.86
C ALA A 193 -20.68 13.51 -10.27
N ALA A 194 -19.86 13.60 -11.31
CA ALA A 194 -20.31 13.70 -12.69
C ALA A 194 -21.02 12.41 -13.14
N LYS A 195 -20.49 11.25 -12.75
CA LYS A 195 -21.12 9.94 -13.00
C LYS A 195 -22.47 9.83 -12.30
N ALA A 196 -22.54 10.18 -11.02
CA ALA A 196 -23.80 10.21 -10.26
C ALA A 196 -24.82 11.20 -10.87
N ALA A 197 -24.35 12.35 -11.35
CA ALA A 197 -25.21 13.31 -12.04
C ALA A 197 -25.76 12.76 -13.36
N LEU A 198 -24.95 12.06 -14.15
CA LEU A 198 -25.37 11.37 -15.37
C LEU A 198 -26.41 10.27 -15.08
N GLU A 199 -26.21 9.49 -14.01
CA GLU A 199 -27.16 8.45 -13.58
C GLU A 199 -28.48 9.02 -13.04
N HIS A 200 -28.49 10.28 -12.58
CA HIS A 200 -29.65 10.93 -11.97
C HIS A 200 -30.21 12.12 -12.76
N VAL A 201 -29.80 12.34 -14.01
CA VAL A 201 -30.25 13.47 -14.86
C VAL A 201 -31.77 13.62 -14.90
N ALA A 202 -32.49 12.51 -15.08
CA ALA A 202 -33.95 12.54 -15.17
C ALA A 202 -34.60 13.03 -13.86
N LYS A 203 -34.08 12.57 -12.71
CA LYS A 203 -34.55 12.98 -11.37
C LYS A 203 -34.19 14.45 -11.09
N LEU A 204 -32.96 14.87 -11.41
CA LEU A 204 -32.51 16.26 -11.24
C LEU A 204 -33.32 17.24 -12.10
N THR A 205 -33.64 16.84 -13.34
CA THR A 205 -34.50 17.64 -14.23
C THR A 205 -35.92 17.78 -13.68
N THR A 206 -36.43 16.74 -13.03
CA THR A 206 -37.75 16.75 -12.38
C THR A 206 -37.76 17.69 -11.18
N ILE A 207 -36.75 17.61 -10.30
CA ILE A 207 -36.58 18.51 -9.15
C ILE A 207 -36.49 19.98 -9.61
N ARG A 208 -35.74 20.26 -10.68
CA ARG A 208 -35.58 21.62 -11.21
C ARG A 208 -36.90 22.21 -11.71
N LYS A 209 -37.73 21.39 -12.37
CA LYS A 209 -39.02 21.81 -12.96
C LYS A 209 -40.14 21.93 -11.94
N ASP A 210 -39.94 21.45 -10.71
CA ASP A 210 -40.94 21.55 -9.65
C ASP A 210 -41.08 22.98 -9.15
N SER A 211 -42.23 23.61 -9.41
CA SER A 211 -42.54 24.98 -9.01
C SER A 211 -42.97 25.10 -7.55
N LYS A 212 -43.18 23.98 -6.84
CA LYS A 212 -43.63 23.97 -5.44
C LYS A 212 -42.48 24.01 -4.44
N LEU A 213 -41.26 23.76 -4.91
CA LEU A 213 -40.05 23.75 -4.08
C LEU A 213 -39.35 25.10 -4.13
N THR A 214 -38.88 25.57 -2.98
CA THR A 214 -37.96 26.70 -2.91
C THR A 214 -36.60 26.31 -3.50
N GLU A 215 -35.82 27.29 -3.94
CA GLU A 215 -34.48 27.03 -4.49
C GLU A 215 -33.56 26.31 -3.48
N ALA A 216 -33.70 26.61 -2.18
CA ALA A 216 -32.97 25.92 -1.12
C ALA A 216 -33.36 24.42 -1.00
N GLU A 217 -34.66 24.10 -1.14
CA GLU A 217 -35.15 22.72 -1.08
C GLU A 217 -34.76 21.91 -2.32
N LYS A 218 -34.79 22.54 -3.51
CA LYS A 218 -34.30 21.92 -4.74
C LYS A 218 -32.84 21.53 -4.63
N VAL A 219 -32.00 22.42 -4.08
CA VAL A 219 -30.58 22.16 -3.84
C VAL A 219 -30.38 21.00 -2.86
N ASN A 220 -31.16 20.94 -1.76
CA ASN A 220 -31.06 19.87 -0.78
C ASN A 220 -31.51 18.51 -1.35
N LEU A 221 -32.59 18.48 -2.14
CA LEU A 221 -33.06 17.27 -2.81
C LEU A 221 -32.09 16.79 -3.88
N ALA A 222 -31.52 17.71 -4.66
CA ALA A 222 -30.47 17.38 -5.64
C ALA A 222 -29.22 16.81 -4.95
N ARG A 223 -28.78 17.39 -3.83
CA ARG A 223 -27.65 16.88 -3.04
C ARG A 223 -27.94 15.49 -2.46
N LYS A 224 -29.13 15.28 -1.91
CA LYS A 224 -29.55 13.96 -1.41
C LYS A 224 -29.58 12.91 -2.51
N ALA A 225 -30.02 13.29 -3.72
CA ALA A 225 -30.03 12.39 -4.87
C ALA A 225 -28.61 12.06 -5.38
N LEU A 226 -27.68 13.03 -5.37
CA LEU A 226 -26.31 12.85 -5.87
C LEU A 226 -25.36 12.17 -4.88
N PHE A 227 -25.50 12.45 -3.57
CA PHE A 227 -24.51 12.11 -2.56
C PHE A 227 -25.08 11.31 -1.38
N GLY A 228 -26.37 10.98 -1.38
CA GLY A 228 -27.04 10.16 -0.36
C GLY A 228 -27.25 10.83 1.01
N ALA A 229 -26.42 11.80 1.39
CA ALA A 229 -26.49 12.54 2.65
C ALA A 229 -26.32 14.05 2.45
N LEU A 230 -26.92 14.85 3.34
CA LEU A 230 -26.66 16.29 3.41
C LEU A 230 -25.34 16.51 4.18
N PRO A 231 -24.50 17.49 3.77
CA PRO A 231 -23.27 17.78 4.49
C PRO A 231 -23.60 18.14 5.94
N GLN A 232 -22.99 17.43 6.90
CA GLN A 232 -23.07 17.81 8.29
C GLN A 232 -22.37 19.16 8.43
N THR A 233 -23.09 20.19 8.88
CA THR A 233 -22.47 21.45 9.27
C THR A 233 -21.38 21.14 10.30
N PRO A 234 -20.12 21.54 10.07
CA PRO A 234 -19.07 21.32 11.05
C PRO A 234 -19.51 21.98 12.35
N ALA A 235 -19.57 21.19 13.43
CA ALA A 235 -19.82 21.71 14.77
C ALA A 235 -18.75 22.77 15.06
N LYS A 236 -19.21 24.00 15.35
CA LYS A 236 -18.34 25.11 15.75
C LYS A 236 -17.62 24.79 17.05
#